data_AF-A0A661NM38-F1
#
_entry.id   AF-A0A661NM38-F1
#
_cell.length_a   1.000
_cell.length_b   1.000
_cell.length_c   1.000
_cell.angle_alpha   90.00
_cell.angle_beta   90.00
_cell.angle_gamma   90.00
#
_symmetry.space_group_name_H-M   'P 1'
#
loop_
_entity.id
_entity.type
_entity.pdbx_description
1 polymer ?
#
loop_
_entity_poly.entity_id
_entity_poly.type
_entity_poly.pdbx_seq_one_letter_code
_entity_poly.pdbx_strand_id
1 'polypeptide(L)'
;MLATGGLRRASPELRERVRRAAGREGIGRVHVFILPTGSVPFLNAFAIPWAKTVVVTGAALAELEDDELAGVLAHEVAHLSEGLGIAMIRLGAAGLLLFALVPGLSIAFALGPERGPVLLGSLLVAAALLWRYARAVARRMEVRADAHTKSHLGGAGLARALRKIAEISQRPMTTGGRRPHPGLWDRLVALDDDPGPKPSPLPRTTGALLGATVAVSLLTAPMALHDLTDVPSTAILTMTAAEAQARFLIDPWDGEPMVALAWRAREAGDLPVAEARAEAAGRMGADAQNFHLIWAELHAAAGDCAAARASFEASLAAQAAAVFDGDPFRTLDLGSYALPPTLVTHCEMTIGEAFGDDTVDDDGNVVFSGSEAP
;
A
#
# COMPACT_ATOMS: atom_id res chain seq x y z
N MET A 1 -1.91 6.43 22.58
CA MET A 1 -2.07 7.52 23.56
C MET A 1 -2.44 8.82 22.83
N LEU A 2 -3.62 8.87 22.19
CA LEU A 2 -4.11 10.02 21.39
C LEU A 2 -5.61 10.26 21.65
N ALA A 3 -6.05 10.10 22.90
CA ALA A 3 -7.46 10.24 23.27
C ALA A 3 -7.64 11.40 24.26
N THR A 4 -8.35 12.44 23.79
CA THR A 4 -9.18 13.38 24.56
C THR A 4 -8.52 14.42 25.48
N GLY A 5 -7.52 15.16 25.00
CA GLY A 5 -7.34 16.56 25.38
C GLY A 5 -8.31 17.45 24.59
N GLY A 6 -9.62 17.30 24.84
CA GLY A 6 -10.69 17.67 23.91
C GLY A 6 -10.67 19.10 23.36
N LEU A 7 -10.98 19.24 22.06
CA LEU A 7 -11.29 20.54 21.46
C LEU A 7 -12.39 21.24 22.28
N ARG A 8 -12.09 22.44 22.75
CA ARG A 8 -13.05 23.28 23.48
C ARG A 8 -13.65 24.31 22.55
N ARG A 9 -14.90 24.70 22.79
CA ARG A 9 -15.48 25.86 22.09
C ARG A 9 -14.70 27.12 22.48
N ALA A 10 -14.41 27.96 21.49
CA ALA A 10 -13.78 29.25 21.72
C ALA A 10 -14.67 30.19 22.55
N SER A 11 -14.01 31.11 23.27
CA SER A 11 -14.69 32.18 24.01
C SER A 11 -15.57 33.04 23.07
N PRO A 12 -16.61 33.71 23.58
CA PRO A 12 -17.43 34.64 22.78
C PRO A 12 -16.57 35.69 22.06
N GLU A 13 -15.56 36.22 22.73
CA GLU A 13 -14.65 37.23 22.19
C GLU A 13 -13.83 36.70 21.01
N LEU A 14 -13.17 35.55 21.17
CA LEU A 14 -12.37 34.95 20.10
C LEU A 14 -13.24 34.59 18.89
N ARG A 15 -14.45 34.07 19.12
CA ARG A 15 -15.42 33.82 18.04
C ARG A 15 -15.77 35.10 17.29
N GLU A 16 -15.95 36.20 18.00
CA GLU A 16 -16.28 37.48 17.38
C GLU A 16 -15.11 38.04 16.56
N ARG A 17 -13.88 37.95 17.06
CA ARG A 17 -12.66 38.31 16.30
C ARG A 17 -12.58 37.52 14.99
N VAL A 18 -12.78 36.19 15.05
CA VAL A 18 -12.77 35.34 13.85
C VAL A 18 -13.94 35.66 12.90
N ARG A 19 -15.14 35.93 13.42
CA ARG A 19 -16.29 36.32 12.58
C ARG A 19 -16.05 37.63 11.85
N ARG A 20 -15.45 38.63 12.48
CA ARG A 20 -15.09 39.89 11.82
C ARG A 20 -14.09 39.68 10.68
N ALA A 21 -13.08 38.84 10.91
CA ALA A 21 -12.15 38.44 9.84
C ALA A 21 -12.89 37.69 8.71
N ALA A 22 -13.77 36.74 9.07
CA ALA A 22 -14.54 35.95 8.11
C ALA A 22 -15.51 36.78 7.27
N GLY A 23 -16.12 37.81 7.86
CA GLY A 23 -17.01 38.73 7.15
C GLY A 23 -16.31 39.50 6.03
N ARG A 24 -15.01 39.82 6.19
CA ARG A 24 -14.20 40.47 5.13
C ARG A 24 -13.93 39.54 3.95
N GLU A 25 -13.91 38.24 4.20
CA GLU A 25 -13.79 37.18 3.19
C GLU A 25 -15.15 36.74 2.60
N GLY A 26 -16.26 37.38 2.98
CA GLY A 26 -17.60 36.99 2.56
C GLY A 26 -18.05 35.62 3.10
N ILE A 27 -17.43 35.14 4.18
CA ILE A 27 -17.73 33.82 4.75
C ILE A 27 -18.83 33.98 5.82
N GLY A 28 -20.03 33.49 5.49
CA GLY A 28 -21.21 33.66 6.35
C GLY A 28 -21.20 32.88 7.67
N ARG A 29 -20.49 31.75 7.77
CA ARG A 29 -20.43 30.94 9.00
C ARG A 29 -19.06 30.33 9.20
N VAL A 30 -18.49 30.54 10.39
CA VAL A 30 -17.22 29.95 10.82
C VAL A 30 -17.34 29.36 12.22
N HIS A 31 -16.81 28.15 12.39
CA HIS A 31 -16.68 27.48 13.67
C HIS A 31 -15.28 27.74 14.25
N VAL A 32 -15.20 27.94 15.57
CA VAL A 32 -13.92 28.22 16.23
C VAL A 32 -13.75 27.33 17.45
N PHE A 33 -12.64 26.62 17.48
CA PHE A 33 -12.27 25.73 18.58
C PHE A 33 -10.89 26.04 19.12
N ILE A 34 -10.67 25.65 20.37
CA ILE A 34 -9.40 25.78 21.09
C ILE A 34 -8.87 24.39 21.41
N LEU A 35 -7.60 24.15 21.08
CA LEU A 35 -6.81 23.04 21.62
C LEU A 35 -6.24 23.47 22.98
N PRO A 36 -6.63 22.85 24.11
CA PRO A 36 -6.25 23.31 25.44
C PRO A 36 -4.74 23.36 25.66
N THR A 37 -4.28 24.30 26.48
CA THR A 37 -2.89 24.39 26.94
C THR A 37 -2.48 23.07 27.62
N GLY A 38 -1.35 22.49 27.19
CA GLY A 38 -0.88 21.16 27.62
C GLY A 38 -1.20 20.01 26.67
N SER A 39 -2.14 20.17 25.72
CA SER A 39 -2.40 19.16 24.67
C SER A 39 -1.40 19.26 23.51
N VAL A 40 -1.02 20.49 23.15
CA VAL A 40 -0.03 20.79 22.11
C VAL A 40 0.84 21.95 22.60
N PRO A 41 2.16 21.77 22.78
CA PRO A 41 3.03 22.80 23.39
C PRO A 41 3.48 23.89 22.41
N PHE A 42 2.98 23.90 21.16
CA PHE A 42 3.45 24.80 20.12
C PHE A 42 2.39 25.88 19.79
N LEU A 43 2.85 27.10 19.48
CA LEU A 43 2.00 28.19 18.98
C LEU A 43 1.53 27.83 17.58
N ASN A 44 0.22 27.63 17.42
CA ASN A 44 -0.34 27.33 16.12
C ASN A 44 -1.81 27.77 16.03
N ALA A 45 -2.23 28.06 14.81
CA ALA A 45 -3.62 28.06 14.42
C ALA A 45 -3.71 27.35 13.07
N PHE A 46 -4.84 26.74 12.76
CA PHE A 46 -5.05 26.14 11.44
C PHE A 46 -6.51 26.18 11.03
N ALA A 47 -6.70 26.34 9.73
CA ALA A 47 -7.99 26.32 9.08
C ALA A 47 -8.34 24.94 8.52
N ILE A 48 -9.62 24.58 8.60
CA ILE A 48 -10.21 23.42 7.93
C ILE A 48 -11.25 23.97 6.92
N PRO A 49 -10.85 24.20 5.65
CA PRO A 49 -11.67 24.93 4.70
C PRO A 49 -13.03 24.28 4.43
N TRP A 50 -13.07 22.95 4.26
CA TRP A 50 -14.31 22.22 3.96
C TRP A 50 -15.30 22.24 5.13
N ALA A 51 -14.81 22.32 6.38
CA ALA A 51 -15.64 22.40 7.57
C ALA A 51 -15.88 23.84 8.05
N LYS A 52 -15.37 24.85 7.33
CA LYS A 52 -15.39 26.28 7.71
C LYS A 52 -15.00 26.48 9.18
N THR A 53 -13.90 25.83 9.59
CA THR A 53 -13.49 25.76 10.99
C THR A 53 -12.08 26.30 11.18
N VAL A 54 -11.88 27.14 12.20
CA VAL A 54 -10.56 27.55 12.69
C VAL A 54 -10.30 26.89 14.02
N VAL A 55 -9.10 26.33 14.19
CA VAL A 55 -8.63 25.77 15.46
C VAL A 55 -7.41 26.56 15.91
N VAL A 56 -7.41 27.01 17.17
CA VAL A 56 -6.32 27.80 17.77
C VAL A 56 -5.76 27.04 18.96
N THR A 57 -4.43 26.99 19.12
CA THR A 57 -3.83 26.37 20.32
C THR A 57 -3.89 27.31 21.52
N GLY A 58 -4.02 26.76 22.72
CA GLY A 58 -3.98 27.52 23.97
C GLY A 58 -2.65 28.27 24.14
N ALA A 59 -1.55 27.71 23.63
CA ALA A 59 -0.24 28.37 23.58
C ALA A 59 -0.27 29.63 22.70
N ALA A 60 -0.94 29.60 21.54
CA ALA A 60 -1.09 30.80 20.71
C ALA A 60 -1.90 31.89 21.41
N LEU A 61 -2.93 31.53 22.18
CA LEU A 61 -3.72 32.49 22.96
C LEU A 61 -2.97 33.07 24.17
N ALA A 62 -1.99 32.34 24.70
CA ALA A 62 -1.20 32.77 25.85
C ALA A 62 0.00 33.66 25.45
N GLU A 63 0.61 33.39 24.29
CA GLU A 63 1.89 33.96 23.90
C GLU A 63 1.79 35.07 22.84
N LEU A 64 0.72 35.08 22.03
CA LEU A 64 0.51 36.10 21.00
C LEU A 64 -0.23 37.32 21.58
N GLU A 65 0.27 38.50 21.24
CA GLU A 65 -0.40 39.76 21.53
C GLU A 65 -1.66 39.93 20.66
N ASP A 66 -2.52 40.88 21.01
CA ASP A 66 -3.83 41.03 20.38
C ASP A 66 -3.78 41.25 18.86
N ASP A 67 -2.82 42.04 18.37
CA ASP A 67 -2.68 42.33 16.95
C ASP A 67 -1.89 41.25 16.20
N GLU A 68 -0.95 40.57 16.87
CA GLU A 68 -0.29 39.34 16.39
C GLU A 68 -1.32 38.23 16.16
N LEU A 69 -2.19 37.99 17.15
CA LEU A 69 -3.28 37.02 17.06
C LEU A 69 -4.27 37.43 15.98
N ALA A 70 -4.62 38.71 15.86
CA ALA A 70 -5.49 39.19 14.78
C ALA A 70 -4.90 38.90 13.38
N GLY A 71 -3.59 39.10 13.21
CA GLY A 71 -2.88 38.77 11.97
C GLY A 71 -2.91 37.28 11.66
N VAL A 72 -2.62 36.41 12.64
CA VAL A 72 -2.68 34.95 12.47
C VAL A 72 -4.09 34.49 12.14
N LEU A 73 -5.12 35.00 12.83
CA LEU A 73 -6.50 34.61 12.56
C LEU A 73 -6.97 35.06 11.18
N ALA A 74 -6.56 36.24 10.71
CA ALA A 74 -6.88 36.69 9.35
C ALA A 74 -6.23 35.80 8.29
N HIS A 75 -4.98 35.38 8.51
CA HIS A 75 -4.29 34.41 7.65
C HIS A 75 -5.04 33.07 7.59
N GLU A 76 -5.41 32.50 8.74
CA GLU A 76 -6.17 31.25 8.78
C GLU A 76 -7.56 31.37 8.15
N VAL A 77 -8.24 32.50 8.34
CA VAL A 77 -9.54 32.74 7.73
C VAL A 77 -9.42 32.85 6.20
N ALA A 78 -8.33 33.39 5.66
CA ALA A 78 -8.09 33.41 4.22
C ALA A 78 -7.96 32.01 3.61
N HIS A 79 -7.57 31.00 4.40
CA HIS A 79 -7.61 29.61 3.94
C HIS A 79 -9.03 29.05 3.87
N LEU A 80 -9.98 29.57 4.65
CA LEU A 80 -11.37 29.10 4.62
C LEU A 80 -12.10 29.45 3.32
N SER A 81 -11.66 30.47 2.58
CA SER A 81 -12.22 30.82 1.26
C SER A 81 -11.59 30.00 0.12
N GLU A 82 -10.66 29.09 0.41
CA GLU A 82 -10.19 28.12 -0.58
C GLU A 82 -11.36 27.26 -1.11
N GLY A 83 -11.47 27.19 -2.44
CA GLY A 83 -12.50 26.40 -3.11
C GLY A 83 -12.27 24.89 -2.98
N LEU A 84 -13.35 24.12 -3.20
CA LEU A 84 -13.31 22.65 -3.15
C LEU A 84 -12.21 22.05 -4.04
N GLY A 85 -11.93 22.65 -5.19
CA GLY A 85 -10.86 22.19 -6.09
C GLY A 85 -9.47 22.15 -5.43
N ILE A 86 -9.14 23.11 -4.57
CA ILE A 86 -7.86 23.13 -3.85
C ILE A 86 -7.79 21.99 -2.83
N ALA A 87 -8.87 21.79 -2.08
CA ALA A 87 -9.00 20.67 -1.16
C ALA A 87 -8.87 19.33 -1.91
N MET A 88 -9.56 19.18 -3.04
CA MET A 88 -9.50 17.97 -3.87
C MET A 88 -8.12 17.72 -4.45
N ILE A 89 -7.35 18.75 -4.84
CA ILE A 89 -5.95 18.57 -5.27
C ILE A 89 -5.09 18.01 -4.13
N ARG A 90 -5.25 18.55 -2.91
CA ARG A 90 -4.49 18.08 -1.73
C ARG A 90 -4.88 16.64 -1.35
N LEU A 91 -6.18 16.36 -1.26
CA LEU A 91 -6.69 15.02 -0.94
C LEU A 91 -6.38 14.02 -2.05
N GLY A 92 -6.52 14.40 -3.31
CA GLY A 92 -6.25 13.57 -4.48
C GLY A 92 -4.78 13.18 -4.60
N ALA A 93 -3.84 14.09 -4.24
CA ALA A 93 -2.42 13.75 -4.20
C ALA A 93 -2.10 12.67 -3.15
N ALA A 94 -2.70 12.76 -1.96
CA ALA A 94 -2.56 11.74 -0.93
C ALA A 94 -3.30 10.44 -1.32
N GLY A 95 -4.50 10.56 -1.87
CA GLY A 95 -5.34 9.44 -2.29
C GLY A 95 -4.70 8.64 -3.42
N LEU A 96 -4.09 9.30 -4.42
CA LEU A 96 -3.39 8.62 -5.51
C LEU A 96 -2.16 7.86 -5.01
N LEU A 97 -1.42 8.43 -4.05
CA LEU A 97 -0.29 7.73 -3.45
C LEU A 97 -0.76 6.50 -2.66
N LEU A 98 -1.82 6.64 -1.84
CA LEU A 98 -2.41 5.51 -1.12
C LEU A 98 -2.95 4.45 -2.07
N PHE A 99 -3.59 4.88 -3.16
CA PHE A 99 -4.05 3.98 -4.21
C PHE A 99 -2.88 3.22 -4.84
N ALA A 100 -1.80 3.90 -5.22
CA ALA A 100 -0.62 3.24 -5.81
C ALA A 100 0.01 2.19 -4.86
N LEU A 101 0.04 2.47 -3.56
CA LEU A 101 0.69 1.62 -2.56
C LEU A 101 -0.16 0.45 -2.05
N VAL A 102 -1.49 0.52 -2.19
CA VAL A 102 -2.41 -0.51 -1.69
C VAL A 102 -3.06 -1.25 -2.85
N PRO A 103 -4.17 -0.78 -3.45
CA PRO A 103 -4.80 -1.50 -4.57
C PRO A 103 -3.93 -1.53 -5.83
N GLY A 104 -3.14 -0.48 -6.09
CA GLY A 104 -2.26 -0.40 -7.26
C GLY A 104 -1.17 -1.46 -7.23
N LEU A 105 -0.67 -1.80 -6.04
CA LEU A 105 0.29 -2.87 -5.86
C LEU A 105 -0.36 -4.24 -6.13
N SER A 106 -1.55 -4.50 -5.57
CA SER A 106 -2.30 -5.73 -5.83
C SER A 106 -2.64 -5.93 -7.31
N ILE A 107 -3.07 -4.86 -7.99
CA ILE A 107 -3.35 -4.90 -9.43
C ILE A 107 -2.07 -5.13 -10.23
N ALA A 108 -0.96 -4.50 -9.82
CA ALA A 108 0.32 -4.73 -10.48
C ALA A 108 0.75 -6.20 -10.39
N PHE A 109 0.60 -6.84 -9.24
CA PHE A 109 0.86 -8.28 -9.10
C PHE A 109 -0.05 -9.12 -10.01
N ALA A 110 -1.35 -8.85 -10.03
CA ALA A 110 -2.31 -9.57 -10.87
C ALA A 110 -2.03 -9.44 -12.39
N LEU A 111 -1.30 -8.40 -12.81
CA LEU A 111 -0.91 -8.18 -14.22
C LEU A 111 0.39 -8.89 -14.63
N GLY A 112 1.07 -9.55 -13.70
CA GLY A 112 2.28 -10.32 -13.95
C GLY A 112 3.54 -9.47 -14.23
N PRO A 113 4.68 -10.13 -14.44
CA PRO A 113 6.01 -9.50 -14.44
C PRO A 113 6.25 -8.51 -15.59
N GLU A 114 5.54 -8.64 -16.72
CA GLU A 114 5.72 -7.72 -17.85
C GLU A 114 4.93 -6.42 -17.70
N ARG A 115 3.70 -6.47 -17.18
CA ARG A 115 2.77 -5.33 -17.18
C ARG A 115 2.61 -4.69 -15.80
N GLY A 116 2.77 -5.47 -14.73
CA GLY A 116 2.68 -5.01 -13.35
C GLY A 116 3.65 -3.87 -13.02
N PRO A 117 4.97 -4.04 -13.26
CA PRO A 117 5.95 -3.00 -12.99
C PRO A 117 5.71 -1.71 -13.78
N VAL A 118 5.22 -1.81 -15.02
CA VAL A 118 4.89 -0.65 -15.87
C VAL A 118 3.72 0.13 -15.26
N LEU A 119 2.66 -0.56 -14.84
CA LEU A 119 1.52 0.07 -14.16
C LEU A 119 1.98 0.75 -12.87
N LEU A 120 2.65 0.03 -11.98
CA LEU A 120 3.08 0.57 -10.69
C LEU A 120 4.03 1.76 -10.86
N GLY A 121 5.00 1.65 -11.76
CA GLY A 121 5.90 2.75 -12.11
C GLY A 121 5.14 3.97 -12.62
N SER A 122 4.15 3.80 -13.48
CA SER A 122 3.33 4.90 -14.00
C SER A 122 2.50 5.58 -12.90
N LEU A 123 1.91 4.81 -11.98
CA LEU A 123 1.14 5.31 -10.85
C LEU A 123 2.02 6.11 -9.88
N LEU A 124 3.22 5.61 -9.59
CA LEU A 124 4.16 6.31 -8.72
C LEU A 124 4.67 7.61 -9.33
N VAL A 125 4.95 7.63 -10.64
CA VAL A 125 5.32 8.87 -11.36
C VAL A 125 4.15 9.86 -11.33
N ALA A 126 2.93 9.41 -11.63
CA ALA A 126 1.74 10.25 -11.57
C ALA A 126 1.50 10.82 -10.15
N ALA A 127 1.64 9.99 -9.11
CA ALA A 127 1.55 10.40 -7.71
C ALA A 127 2.62 11.45 -7.37
N ALA A 128 3.87 11.24 -7.80
CA ALA A 128 4.95 12.19 -7.57
C ALA A 128 4.72 13.54 -8.26
N LEU A 129 4.25 13.53 -9.50
CA LEU A 129 3.91 14.75 -10.25
C LEU A 129 2.73 15.49 -9.61
N LEU A 130 1.66 14.77 -9.27
CA LEU A 130 0.49 15.36 -8.61
C LEU A 130 0.86 15.93 -7.23
N TRP A 131 1.71 15.24 -6.48
CA TRP A 131 2.21 15.72 -5.19
C TRP A 131 3.06 16.99 -5.32
N ARG A 132 3.93 17.07 -6.34
CA ARG A 132 4.67 18.30 -6.65
C ARG A 132 3.73 19.45 -7.01
N TYR A 133 2.71 19.18 -7.81
CA TYR A 133 1.70 20.16 -8.17
C TYR A 133 0.89 20.64 -6.96
N ALA A 134 0.40 19.71 -6.13
CA ALA A 134 -0.33 20.02 -4.90
C ALA A 134 0.49 20.89 -3.93
N ARG A 135 1.81 20.62 -3.82
CA ARG A 135 2.72 21.48 -3.04
C ARG A 135 2.87 22.88 -3.62
N ALA A 136 2.97 23.01 -4.94
CA ALA A 136 3.03 24.31 -5.60
C ALA A 136 1.74 25.12 -5.39
N VAL A 137 0.58 24.46 -5.49
CA VAL A 137 -0.73 25.06 -5.18
C VAL A 137 -0.80 25.48 -3.73
N ALA A 138 -0.41 24.62 -2.78
CA ALA A 138 -0.39 24.96 -1.35
C ALA A 138 0.48 26.19 -1.09
N ARG A 139 1.68 26.26 -1.66
CA ARG A 139 2.56 27.44 -1.53
C ARG A 139 1.95 28.71 -2.10
N ARG A 140 1.20 28.64 -3.20
CA ARG A 140 0.47 29.80 -3.74
C ARG A 140 -0.62 30.27 -2.80
N MET A 141 -1.30 29.34 -2.10
CA MET A 141 -2.34 29.69 -1.13
C MET A 141 -1.77 30.38 0.12
N GLU A 142 -0.58 29.98 0.57
CA GLU A 142 0.14 30.67 1.65
C GLU A 142 0.47 32.14 1.28
N VAL A 143 1.02 32.34 0.07
CA VAL A 143 1.31 33.68 -0.45
C VAL A 143 0.02 34.51 -0.57
N ARG A 144 -1.09 33.89 -1.00
CA ARG A 144 -2.40 34.54 -1.07
C ARG A 144 -2.91 34.93 0.32
N ALA A 145 -2.77 34.06 1.31
CA ALA A 145 -3.22 34.31 2.68
C ALA A 145 -2.41 35.43 3.37
N ASP A 146 -1.10 35.47 3.17
CA ASP A 146 -0.23 36.57 3.63
C ASP A 146 -0.62 37.91 2.99
N ALA A 147 -0.77 37.94 1.65
CA ALA A 147 -1.18 39.13 0.93
C ALA A 147 -2.58 39.61 1.33
N HIS A 148 -3.51 38.67 1.54
CA HIS A 148 -4.85 38.97 2.02
C HIS A 148 -4.81 39.63 3.40
N THR A 149 -4.07 39.03 4.35
CA THR A 149 -3.90 39.59 5.71
C THR A 149 -3.33 41.00 5.66
N LYS A 150 -2.26 41.19 4.88
CA LYS A 150 -1.63 42.51 4.68
C LYS A 150 -2.61 43.56 4.17
N SER A 151 -3.42 43.22 3.16
CA SER A 151 -4.37 44.16 2.55
C SER A 151 -5.50 44.60 3.50
N HIS A 152 -5.85 43.79 4.52
CA HIS A 152 -6.99 44.06 5.41
C HIS A 152 -6.59 44.53 6.82
N LEU A 153 -5.40 44.17 7.30
CA LEU A 153 -4.93 44.48 8.66
C LEU A 153 -3.54 45.13 8.70
N GLY A 154 -2.85 45.24 7.55
CA GLY A 154 -1.42 45.51 7.52
C GLY A 154 -0.58 44.26 7.78
N GLY A 155 0.72 44.34 7.48
CA GLY A 155 1.65 43.20 7.60
C GLY A 155 2.30 43.05 8.99
N ALA A 156 2.38 44.13 9.76
CA ALA A 156 3.20 44.20 10.97
C ALA A 156 2.80 43.18 12.07
N GLY A 157 1.50 43.04 12.35
CA GLY A 157 1.02 42.09 13.36
C GLY A 157 1.36 40.64 13.01
N LEU A 158 1.09 40.23 11.76
CA LEU A 158 1.44 38.89 11.28
C LEU A 158 2.97 38.68 11.25
N ALA A 159 3.75 39.68 10.85
CA ALA A 159 5.21 39.59 10.81
C ALA A 159 5.80 39.33 12.21
N ARG A 160 5.35 40.06 13.24
CA ARG A 160 5.79 39.83 14.62
C ARG A 160 5.37 38.46 15.15
N ALA A 161 4.12 38.04 14.87
CA ALA A 161 3.65 36.71 15.20
C ALA A 161 4.52 35.61 14.57
N LEU A 162 4.88 35.74 13.28
CA LEU A 162 5.74 34.78 12.59
C LEU A 162 7.16 34.72 13.16
N ARG A 163 7.74 35.87 13.56
CA ARG A 163 9.03 35.92 14.26
C ARG A 163 8.97 35.17 15.59
N LYS A 164 7.96 35.46 16.42
CA LYS A 164 7.74 34.81 17.72
C LYS A 164 7.53 33.30 17.58
N ILE A 165 6.71 32.87 16.62
CA ILE A 165 6.50 31.44 16.32
C ILE A 165 7.81 30.77 15.88
N ALA A 166 8.60 31.43 15.03
CA ALA A 166 9.86 30.88 14.55
C ALA A 166 10.91 30.78 15.65
N GLU A 167 10.99 31.77 16.53
CA GLU A 167 11.88 31.79 17.70
C GLU A 167 11.55 30.63 18.64
N ILE A 168 10.28 30.53 19.07
CA ILE A 168 9.84 29.47 19.99
C ILE A 168 9.98 28.08 19.36
N SER A 169 9.71 27.97 18.06
CA SER A 169 9.82 26.68 17.33
C SER A 169 11.23 26.39 16.81
N GLN A 170 12.21 27.25 17.08
CA GLN A 170 13.59 27.18 16.55
C GLN A 170 13.64 26.92 15.03
N ARG A 171 12.76 27.58 14.27
CA ARG A 171 12.67 27.40 12.81
C ARG A 171 13.69 28.29 12.09
N PRO A 172 14.41 27.77 11.08
CA PRO A 172 15.35 28.58 10.31
C PRO A 172 14.61 29.62 9.46
N MET A 173 15.26 30.77 9.25
CA MET A 173 14.71 31.87 8.45
C MET A 173 14.46 31.50 6.98
N THR A 174 15.31 30.63 6.42
CA THR A 174 15.15 30.12 5.07
C THR A 174 14.86 28.63 5.11
N THR A 175 13.83 28.23 4.38
CA THR A 175 13.46 26.82 4.19
C THR A 175 13.65 26.46 2.73
N GLY A 176 13.99 25.20 2.45
CA GLY A 176 14.05 24.71 1.07
C GLY A 176 12.66 24.72 0.43
N GLY A 177 12.59 24.99 -0.89
CA GLY A 177 11.34 25.08 -1.67
C GLY A 177 10.49 23.80 -1.77
N ARG A 178 10.73 22.79 -0.93
CA ARG A 178 9.95 21.54 -0.85
C ARG A 178 8.84 21.62 0.22
N ARG A 179 8.80 22.67 1.04
CA ARG A 179 7.75 22.88 2.05
C ARG A 179 6.60 23.71 1.47
N PRO A 180 5.34 23.45 1.91
CA PRO A 180 4.19 24.26 1.52
C PRO A 180 4.35 25.73 1.94
N HIS A 181 4.73 25.99 3.19
CA HIS A 181 5.01 27.35 3.66
C HIS A 181 6.32 27.89 3.08
N PRO A 182 6.33 29.11 2.50
CA PRO A 182 7.56 29.82 2.17
C PRO A 182 8.47 29.99 3.40
N GLY A 183 9.75 30.27 3.16
CA GLY A 183 10.68 30.58 4.24
C GLY A 183 10.23 31.84 4.99
N LEU A 184 10.51 31.90 6.29
CA LEU A 184 10.16 33.06 7.13
C LEU A 184 10.65 34.38 6.50
N TRP A 185 11.89 34.40 6.00
CA TRP A 185 12.46 35.58 5.33
C TRP A 185 11.59 36.06 4.17
N ASP A 186 11.15 35.16 3.29
CA ASP A 186 10.32 35.52 2.13
C ASP A 186 8.95 36.07 2.56
N ARG A 187 8.39 35.53 3.66
CA ARG A 187 7.10 35.99 4.22
C ARG A 187 7.23 37.37 4.87
N LEU A 188 8.29 37.62 5.62
CA LEU A 188 8.53 38.93 6.26
C LEU A 188 8.65 40.03 5.21
N VAL A 189 9.43 39.81 4.16
CA VAL A 189 9.52 40.76 3.03
C VAL A 189 8.18 40.99 2.35
N ALA A 190 7.39 39.92 2.12
CA ALA A 190 6.05 40.06 1.53
C ALA A 190 5.10 40.91 2.39
N LEU A 191 5.32 40.93 3.71
CA LEU A 191 4.57 41.69 4.70
C LEU A 191 5.10 43.12 4.94
N ASP A 192 6.02 43.61 4.10
CA ASP A 192 6.73 44.91 4.25
C ASP A 192 7.57 45.02 5.54
N ASP A 193 8.03 43.89 6.08
CA ASP A 193 8.93 43.83 7.22
C ASP A 193 10.38 43.63 6.72
N ASP A 194 11.37 44.23 7.38
CA ASP A 194 12.79 44.06 7.05
C ASP A 194 13.45 42.98 7.93
N PRO A 195 13.67 41.76 7.40
CA PRO A 195 14.37 40.69 8.12
C PRO A 195 15.89 40.79 8.08
N GLY A 196 16.48 41.76 7.39
CA GLY A 196 17.91 41.84 7.12
C GLY A 196 18.38 40.87 6.01
N PRO A 197 19.69 40.57 5.94
CA PRO A 197 20.26 39.80 4.83
C PRO A 197 19.76 38.36 4.80
N LYS A 198 19.48 37.84 3.60
CA LYS A 198 18.93 36.48 3.40
C LYS A 198 19.97 35.40 3.72
N PRO A 199 19.73 34.50 4.70
CA PRO A 199 20.64 33.40 5.01
C PRO A 199 20.76 32.38 3.87
N SER A 200 21.94 31.78 3.70
CA SER A 200 22.16 30.73 2.70
C SER A 200 21.32 29.47 3.03
N PRO A 201 20.73 28.81 2.01
CA PRO A 201 19.95 27.60 2.25
C PRO A 201 20.83 26.43 2.68
N LEU A 202 20.30 25.56 3.55
CA LEU A 202 20.98 24.35 4.00
C LEU A 202 21.34 23.40 2.83
N PRO A 203 22.50 22.71 2.87
CA PRO A 203 22.96 21.80 1.81
C PRO A 203 22.04 20.58 1.62
N ARG A 204 21.97 20.08 0.37
CA ARG A 204 20.83 19.31 -0.18
C ARG A 204 21.10 17.83 -0.50
N THR A 205 22.29 17.29 -0.22
CA THR A 205 22.73 16.02 -0.82
C THR A 205 22.06 14.78 -0.23
N THR A 206 21.74 14.76 1.07
CA THR A 206 21.27 13.55 1.77
C THR A 206 19.85 13.12 1.39
N GLY A 207 18.95 14.07 1.13
CA GLY A 207 17.53 13.76 0.90
C GLY A 207 17.20 13.23 -0.50
N ALA A 208 18.05 13.49 -1.50
CA ALA A 208 17.86 12.99 -2.86
C ALA A 208 18.28 11.52 -2.99
N LEU A 209 19.42 11.16 -2.39
CA LEU A 209 19.88 9.78 -2.28
C LEU A 209 18.87 8.91 -1.55
N LEU A 210 18.41 9.34 -0.37
CA LEU A 210 17.42 8.58 0.41
C LEU A 210 16.10 8.36 -0.37
N GLY A 211 15.64 9.38 -1.10
CA GLY A 211 14.45 9.29 -1.92
C GLY A 211 14.60 8.34 -3.11
N ALA A 212 15.78 8.33 -3.74
CA ALA A 212 16.10 7.40 -4.83
C ALA A 212 16.19 5.96 -4.32
N THR A 213 16.83 5.73 -3.17
CA THR A 213 16.92 4.40 -2.55
C THR A 213 15.54 3.88 -2.21
N VAL A 214 14.67 4.67 -1.57
CA VAL A 214 13.29 4.27 -1.25
C VAL A 214 12.50 3.97 -2.52
N ALA A 215 12.63 4.78 -3.57
CA ALA A 215 11.94 4.53 -4.84
C ALA A 215 12.40 3.24 -5.52
N VAL A 216 13.71 2.97 -5.55
CA VAL A 216 14.27 1.72 -6.09
C VAL A 216 13.79 0.54 -5.25
N SER A 217 13.88 0.61 -3.92
CA SER A 217 13.40 -0.44 -3.02
C SER A 217 11.91 -0.72 -3.19
N LEU A 218 11.06 0.29 -3.39
CA LEU A 218 9.63 0.09 -3.65
C LEU A 218 9.34 -0.54 -5.02
N LEU A 219 10.22 -0.35 -6.00
CA LEU A 219 10.08 -0.96 -7.33
C LEU A 219 10.63 -2.40 -7.37
N THR A 220 11.74 -2.66 -6.67
CA THR A 220 12.43 -3.96 -6.73
C THR A 220 11.97 -4.93 -5.64
N ALA A 221 11.53 -4.45 -4.48
CA ALA A 221 11.08 -5.33 -3.39
C ALA A 221 9.85 -6.17 -3.77
N PRO A 222 8.83 -5.66 -4.49
CA PRO A 222 7.72 -6.48 -4.97
C PRO A 222 8.15 -7.56 -5.96
N MET A 223 9.10 -7.26 -6.86
CA MET A 223 9.63 -8.25 -7.81
C MET A 223 10.47 -9.30 -7.10
N ALA A 224 11.36 -8.89 -6.19
CA ALA A 224 12.11 -9.82 -5.36
C ALA A 224 11.21 -10.68 -4.47
N LEU A 225 10.11 -10.11 -3.95
CA LEU A 225 9.11 -10.83 -3.18
C LEU A 225 8.30 -11.79 -4.06
N HIS A 226 7.99 -11.43 -5.31
CA HIS A 226 7.37 -12.32 -6.28
C HIS A 226 8.27 -13.51 -6.58
N ASP A 227 9.56 -13.29 -6.89
CA ASP A 227 10.52 -14.37 -7.14
C ASP A 227 10.72 -15.27 -5.90
N LEU A 228 10.52 -14.73 -4.69
CA LEU A 228 10.54 -15.46 -3.42
C LEU A 228 9.26 -16.25 -3.14
N THR A 229 8.12 -15.83 -3.69
CA THR A 229 6.80 -16.43 -3.44
C THR A 229 6.36 -17.38 -4.53
N ASP A 230 6.80 -17.19 -5.78
CA ASP A 230 6.50 -18.10 -6.88
C ASP A 230 7.09 -19.48 -6.57
N VAL A 231 6.22 -20.46 -6.37
CA VAL A 231 6.59 -21.86 -6.16
C VAL A 231 6.43 -22.55 -7.51
N PRO A 232 7.51 -23.02 -8.15
CA PRO A 232 7.34 -23.91 -9.28
C PRO A 232 6.59 -25.15 -8.79
N SER A 233 5.48 -25.49 -9.44
CA SER A 233 4.60 -26.63 -9.09
C SER A 233 5.36 -27.95 -8.95
N THR A 234 6.53 -28.07 -9.61
CA THR A 234 7.45 -29.21 -9.54
C THR A 234 8.20 -29.36 -8.21
N ALA A 235 8.25 -28.30 -7.39
CA ALA A 235 9.00 -28.30 -6.11
C ALA A 235 8.16 -28.74 -4.90
N ILE A 236 6.83 -28.87 -5.04
CA ILE A 236 5.91 -29.14 -3.92
C ILE A 236 6.30 -30.40 -3.14
N LEU A 237 6.52 -31.51 -3.84
CA LEU A 237 6.80 -32.81 -3.21
C LEU A 237 8.12 -32.78 -2.41
N THR A 238 9.07 -31.96 -2.84
CA THR A 238 10.39 -31.83 -2.21
C THR A 238 10.45 -30.76 -1.11
N MET A 239 9.41 -29.92 -0.97
CA MET A 239 9.44 -28.75 -0.07
C MET A 239 9.29 -29.14 1.40
N THR A 240 10.21 -28.71 2.26
CA THR A 240 10.12 -29.02 3.70
C THR A 240 8.92 -28.33 4.38
N ALA A 241 8.46 -28.87 5.51
CA ALA A 241 7.36 -28.25 6.26
C ALA A 241 7.69 -26.83 6.74
N ALA A 242 8.96 -26.56 7.08
CA ALA A 242 9.41 -25.24 7.50
C ALA A 242 9.41 -24.24 6.35
N GLU A 243 9.84 -24.65 5.15
CA GLU A 243 9.77 -23.83 3.94
C GLU A 243 8.33 -23.53 3.53
N ALA A 244 7.46 -24.54 3.55
CA ALA A 244 6.04 -24.35 3.23
C ALA A 244 5.34 -23.44 4.25
N GLN A 245 5.62 -23.58 5.55
CA GLN A 245 5.12 -22.65 6.58
C GLN A 245 5.65 -21.23 6.38
N ALA A 246 6.94 -21.07 6.12
CA ALA A 246 7.53 -19.75 5.89
C ALA A 246 6.90 -19.06 4.67
N ARG A 247 6.65 -19.79 3.59
CA ARG A 247 5.98 -19.27 2.38
C ARG A 247 4.52 -18.92 2.64
N PHE A 248 3.78 -19.77 3.36
CA PHE A 248 2.40 -19.46 3.75
C PHE A 248 2.29 -18.22 4.66
N LEU A 249 3.32 -17.92 5.48
CA LEU A 249 3.37 -16.68 6.25
C LEU A 249 3.59 -15.43 5.38
N ILE A 250 4.16 -15.60 4.18
CA ILE A 250 4.42 -14.52 3.22
C ILE A 250 3.20 -14.27 2.34
N ASP A 251 2.60 -15.34 1.78
CA ASP A 251 1.32 -15.28 1.07
C ASP A 251 0.31 -16.28 1.68
N PRO A 252 -0.61 -15.80 2.54
CA PRO A 252 -1.62 -16.65 3.17
C PRO A 252 -2.71 -17.15 2.22
N TRP A 253 -2.73 -16.67 0.97
CA TRP A 253 -3.71 -17.04 -0.05
C TRP A 253 -3.16 -17.96 -1.13
N ASP A 254 -1.86 -18.26 -1.12
CA ASP A 254 -1.26 -19.24 -2.02
C ASP A 254 -1.61 -20.67 -1.57
N GLY A 255 -2.25 -21.43 -2.46
CA GLY A 255 -2.65 -22.80 -2.23
C GLY A 255 -1.50 -23.82 -2.32
N GLU A 256 -0.42 -23.51 -3.04
CA GLU A 256 0.70 -24.44 -3.28
C GLU A 256 1.44 -24.81 -1.97
N PRO A 257 1.82 -23.86 -1.08
CA PRO A 257 2.39 -24.20 0.22
C PRO A 257 1.43 -25.03 1.08
N MET A 258 0.12 -24.83 0.93
CA MET A 258 -0.87 -25.60 1.69
C MET A 258 -0.94 -27.06 1.22
N VAL A 259 -0.79 -27.33 -0.09
CA VAL A 259 -0.61 -28.69 -0.62
C VAL A 259 0.67 -29.32 -0.07
N ALA A 260 1.80 -28.59 -0.05
CA ALA A 260 3.04 -29.09 0.53
C ALA A 260 2.88 -29.46 2.03
N LEU A 261 2.17 -28.63 2.80
CA LEU A 261 1.88 -28.92 4.21
C LEU A 261 0.95 -30.13 4.40
N ALA A 262 0.06 -30.41 3.44
CA ALA A 262 -0.76 -31.62 3.43
C ALA A 262 0.12 -32.87 3.22
N TRP A 263 1.03 -32.86 2.25
CA TRP A 263 2.01 -33.93 2.04
C TRP A 263 2.85 -34.21 3.30
N ARG A 264 3.36 -33.17 3.96
CA ARG A 264 4.16 -33.33 5.19
C ARG A 264 3.33 -33.89 6.36
N ALA A 265 2.05 -33.57 6.45
CA ALA A 265 1.15 -34.19 7.44
C ALA A 265 0.89 -35.67 7.12
N ARG A 266 0.67 -35.98 5.84
CA ARG A 266 0.47 -37.35 5.36
C ARG A 266 1.68 -38.24 5.66
N GLU A 267 2.89 -37.75 5.41
CA GLU A 267 4.15 -38.46 5.72
C GLU A 267 4.37 -38.68 7.22
N ALA A 268 3.91 -37.75 8.05
CA ALA A 268 3.94 -37.89 9.50
C ALA A 268 2.85 -38.86 10.03
N GLY A 269 1.98 -39.37 9.18
CA GLY A 269 0.89 -40.27 9.53
C GLY A 269 -0.36 -39.59 10.10
N ASP A 270 -0.46 -38.26 10.01
CA ASP A 270 -1.61 -37.48 10.50
C ASP A 270 -2.62 -37.23 9.37
N LEU A 271 -3.42 -38.25 9.08
CA LEU A 271 -4.39 -38.22 7.98
C LEU A 271 -5.45 -37.10 8.13
N PRO A 272 -6.07 -36.88 9.31
CA PRO A 272 -7.05 -35.80 9.48
C PRO A 272 -6.46 -34.41 9.24
N VAL A 273 -5.21 -34.16 9.65
CA VAL A 273 -4.54 -32.88 9.38
C VAL A 273 -4.18 -32.74 7.90
N ALA A 274 -3.78 -33.83 7.25
CA ALA A 274 -3.48 -33.82 5.82
C ALA A 274 -4.74 -33.49 4.98
N GLU A 275 -5.88 -34.12 5.28
CA GLU A 275 -7.17 -33.84 4.64
C GLU A 275 -7.62 -32.39 4.84
N ALA A 276 -7.59 -31.89 6.08
CA ALA A 276 -7.98 -30.52 6.38
C ALA A 276 -7.14 -29.48 5.62
N ARG A 277 -5.85 -29.77 5.43
CA ARG A 277 -4.93 -28.92 4.64
C ARG A 277 -5.20 -29.04 3.15
N ALA A 278 -5.43 -30.23 2.61
CA ALA A 278 -5.78 -30.42 1.20
C ALA A 278 -7.08 -29.72 0.83
N GLU A 279 -8.11 -29.76 1.70
CA GLU A 279 -9.32 -28.98 1.51
C GLU A 279 -9.08 -27.47 1.53
N ALA A 280 -8.23 -26.99 2.45
CA ALA A 280 -7.87 -25.58 2.53
C ALA A 280 -7.15 -25.11 1.26
N ALA A 281 -6.23 -25.93 0.74
CA ALA A 281 -5.51 -25.66 -0.51
C ALA A 281 -6.48 -25.48 -1.69
N GLY A 282 -7.50 -26.34 -1.81
CA GLY A 282 -8.51 -26.22 -2.86
C GLY A 282 -9.32 -24.91 -2.76
N ARG A 283 -9.68 -24.47 -1.54
CA ARG A 283 -10.36 -23.19 -1.32
C ARG A 283 -9.47 -21.98 -1.64
N MET A 284 -8.16 -22.15 -1.56
CA MET A 284 -7.15 -21.13 -1.90
C MET A 284 -6.80 -21.12 -3.39
N GLY A 285 -7.35 -22.04 -4.20
CA GLY A 285 -7.08 -22.11 -5.63
C GLY A 285 -5.71 -22.70 -5.96
N ALA A 286 -5.27 -23.70 -5.19
CA ALA A 286 -4.08 -24.49 -5.53
C ALA A 286 -4.13 -25.04 -6.96
N ASP A 287 -2.96 -25.30 -7.53
CA ASP A 287 -2.85 -25.87 -8.87
C ASP A 287 -3.61 -27.19 -8.98
N ALA A 288 -4.36 -27.36 -10.07
CA ALA A 288 -5.28 -28.49 -10.23
C ALA A 288 -4.56 -29.84 -10.23
N GLN A 289 -3.37 -29.92 -10.85
CA GLN A 289 -2.57 -31.16 -10.85
C GLN A 289 -2.17 -31.51 -9.41
N ASN A 290 -1.55 -30.56 -8.70
CA ASN A 290 -1.05 -30.80 -7.34
C ASN A 290 -2.18 -31.09 -6.34
N PHE A 291 -3.31 -30.40 -6.48
CA PHE A 291 -4.52 -30.64 -5.70
C PHE A 291 -5.05 -32.06 -5.90
N HIS A 292 -5.22 -32.50 -7.15
CA HIS A 292 -5.74 -33.84 -7.42
C HIS A 292 -4.75 -34.94 -7.01
N LEU A 293 -3.45 -34.69 -7.11
CA LEU A 293 -2.42 -35.65 -6.71
C LEU A 293 -2.42 -35.92 -5.20
N ILE A 294 -2.54 -34.90 -4.35
CA ILE A 294 -2.64 -35.12 -2.90
C ILE A 294 -3.95 -35.84 -2.53
N TRP A 295 -5.07 -35.54 -3.19
CA TRP A 295 -6.33 -36.25 -2.94
C TRP A 295 -6.27 -37.71 -3.35
N ALA A 296 -5.56 -38.05 -4.43
CA ALA A 296 -5.32 -39.45 -4.79
C ALA A 296 -4.59 -40.22 -3.65
N GLU A 297 -3.56 -39.62 -3.07
CA GLU A 297 -2.84 -40.20 -1.93
C GLU A 297 -3.73 -40.35 -0.69
N LEU A 298 -4.54 -39.34 -0.37
CA LEU A 298 -5.43 -39.36 0.80
C LEU A 298 -6.55 -40.39 0.66
N HIS A 299 -7.19 -40.49 -0.52
CA HIS A 299 -8.21 -41.52 -0.79
C HIS A 299 -7.62 -42.93 -0.69
N ALA A 300 -6.42 -43.14 -1.24
CA ALA A 300 -5.73 -44.43 -1.13
C ALA A 300 -5.43 -44.77 0.33
N ALA A 301 -4.99 -43.79 1.13
CA ALA A 301 -4.74 -43.97 2.56
C ALA A 301 -6.02 -44.26 3.38
N ALA A 302 -7.17 -43.77 2.93
CA ALA A 302 -8.47 -44.10 3.50
C ALA A 302 -9.02 -45.46 3.03
N GLY A 303 -8.36 -46.13 2.08
CA GLY A 303 -8.80 -47.39 1.49
C GLY A 303 -9.85 -47.25 0.38
N ASP A 304 -10.15 -46.03 -0.06
CA ASP A 304 -11.07 -45.78 -1.18
C ASP A 304 -10.29 -45.75 -2.50
N CYS A 305 -9.93 -46.94 -2.97
CA CYS A 305 -9.13 -47.09 -4.19
C CYS A 305 -9.81 -46.58 -5.46
N ALA A 306 -11.16 -46.56 -5.50
CA ALA A 306 -11.88 -46.04 -6.65
C ALA A 306 -11.77 -44.50 -6.72
N ALA A 307 -11.99 -43.81 -5.61
CA ALA A 307 -11.82 -42.36 -5.53
C ALA A 307 -10.34 -41.95 -5.74
N ALA A 308 -9.41 -42.77 -5.25
CA ALA A 308 -7.98 -42.54 -5.41
C ALA A 308 -7.56 -42.58 -6.88
N ARG A 309 -8.01 -43.59 -7.65
CA ARG A 309 -7.76 -43.70 -9.09
C ARG A 309 -8.38 -42.53 -9.87
N ALA A 310 -9.64 -42.18 -9.57
CA ALA A 310 -10.31 -41.06 -10.23
C ALA A 310 -9.60 -39.71 -9.98
N SER A 311 -9.10 -39.49 -8.76
CA SER A 311 -8.33 -38.28 -8.42
C SER A 311 -6.99 -38.27 -9.15
N PHE A 312 -6.33 -39.43 -9.26
CA PHE A 312 -5.08 -39.54 -10.00
C PHE A 312 -5.25 -39.24 -11.50
N GLU A 313 -6.29 -39.77 -12.13
CA GLU A 313 -6.64 -39.46 -13.53
C GLU A 313 -6.91 -37.96 -13.73
N ALA A 314 -7.62 -37.32 -12.79
CA ALA A 314 -7.87 -35.88 -12.84
C ALA A 314 -6.57 -35.05 -12.74
N SER A 315 -5.59 -35.51 -11.95
CA SER A 315 -4.25 -34.90 -11.88
C SER A 315 -3.52 -34.96 -13.22
N LEU A 316 -3.52 -36.13 -13.86
CA LEU A 316 -2.92 -36.34 -15.18
C LEU A 316 -3.58 -35.46 -16.25
N ALA A 317 -4.92 -35.39 -16.24
CA ALA A 317 -5.66 -34.55 -17.17
C ALA A 317 -5.35 -33.05 -16.99
N ALA A 318 -5.21 -32.59 -15.74
CA ALA A 318 -4.84 -31.21 -15.43
C ALA A 318 -3.41 -30.88 -15.91
N GLN A 319 -2.46 -31.80 -15.69
CA GLN A 319 -1.08 -31.64 -16.17
C GLN A 319 -1.02 -31.56 -17.70
N ALA A 320 -1.72 -32.46 -18.39
CA ALA A 320 -1.77 -32.46 -19.85
C ALA A 320 -2.36 -31.14 -20.36
N ALA A 321 -3.50 -30.71 -19.81
CA ALA A 321 -4.14 -29.46 -20.20
C ALA A 321 -3.21 -28.24 -20.03
N ALA A 322 -2.43 -28.18 -18.95
CA ALA A 322 -1.48 -27.09 -18.70
C ALA A 322 -0.33 -27.05 -19.71
N VAL A 323 0.16 -28.20 -20.20
CA VAL A 323 1.26 -28.24 -21.17
C VAL A 323 0.84 -27.80 -22.56
N PHE A 324 -0.39 -28.14 -22.96
CA PHE A 324 -0.94 -27.79 -24.28
C PHE A 324 -1.67 -26.43 -24.30
N ASP A 325 -1.75 -25.72 -23.17
CA ASP A 325 -2.36 -24.40 -23.11
C ASP A 325 -1.57 -23.39 -23.98
N GLY A 326 -2.25 -22.81 -24.97
CA GLY A 326 -1.69 -21.84 -25.91
C GLY A 326 -0.84 -22.40 -27.06
N ASP A 327 -0.45 -23.67 -27.04
CA ASP A 327 0.31 -24.32 -28.14
C ASP A 327 0.05 -25.83 -28.21
N PRO A 328 -0.78 -26.31 -29.17
CA PRO A 328 -1.15 -27.72 -29.30
C PRO A 328 -0.01 -28.60 -29.85
N PHE A 329 1.12 -28.02 -30.27
CA PHE A 329 2.25 -28.77 -30.82
C PHE A 329 3.40 -28.93 -29.81
N ARG A 330 3.22 -28.51 -28.55
CA ARG A 330 4.18 -28.82 -27.50
C ARG A 330 4.24 -30.32 -27.25
N THR A 331 5.40 -30.79 -26.84
CA THR A 331 5.58 -32.17 -26.38
C THR A 331 5.33 -32.24 -24.88
N LEU A 332 4.40 -33.08 -24.44
CA LEU A 332 4.28 -33.47 -23.04
C LEU A 332 5.39 -34.48 -22.73
N ASP A 333 6.50 -33.99 -22.19
CA ASP A 333 7.50 -34.83 -21.57
C ASP A 333 7.04 -35.13 -20.14
N LEU A 334 6.61 -36.36 -19.89
CA LEU A 334 6.16 -36.81 -18.56
C LEU A 334 7.32 -36.89 -17.55
N GLY A 335 8.58 -36.79 -17.99
CA GLY A 335 9.75 -36.80 -17.13
C GLY A 335 9.76 -37.94 -16.10
N SER A 336 10.25 -37.66 -14.89
CA SER A 336 10.15 -38.55 -13.72
C SER A 336 8.82 -38.32 -12.99
N TYR A 337 7.74 -38.88 -13.52
CA TYR A 337 6.44 -38.82 -12.88
C TYR A 337 6.39 -39.72 -11.63
N ALA A 338 5.91 -39.19 -10.49
CA ALA A 338 5.87 -39.90 -9.22
C ALA A 338 4.46 -40.42 -8.92
N LEU A 339 4.32 -41.74 -8.79
CA LEU A 339 3.07 -42.36 -8.35
C LEU A 339 2.89 -42.18 -6.83
N PRO A 340 1.69 -41.84 -6.34
CA PRO A 340 1.43 -41.82 -4.91
C PRO A 340 1.74 -43.18 -4.28
N PRO A 341 2.57 -43.24 -3.22
CA PRO A 341 3.07 -44.50 -2.68
C PRO A 341 1.93 -45.38 -2.15
N THR A 342 0.87 -44.80 -1.59
CA THR A 342 -0.25 -45.59 -1.08
C THR A 342 -1.12 -46.13 -2.21
N LEU A 343 -1.24 -45.40 -3.31
CA LEU A 343 -1.95 -45.86 -4.50
C LEU A 343 -1.28 -47.11 -5.10
N VAL A 344 0.05 -47.16 -5.09
CA VAL A 344 0.82 -48.33 -5.54
C VAL A 344 0.78 -49.46 -4.52
N THR A 345 1.03 -49.16 -3.24
CA THR A 345 1.22 -50.20 -2.21
C THR A 345 -0.07 -50.79 -1.66
N HIS A 346 -1.15 -50.01 -1.56
CA HIS A 346 -2.44 -50.45 -1.01
C HIS A 346 -3.49 -50.72 -2.09
N CYS A 347 -3.55 -49.88 -3.11
CA CYS A 347 -4.52 -50.05 -4.21
C CYS A 347 -3.96 -50.86 -5.39
N GLU A 348 -2.75 -51.41 -5.22
CA GLU A 348 -2.04 -52.29 -6.15
C GLU A 348 -2.01 -51.74 -7.58
N MET A 349 -1.99 -50.41 -7.74
CA MET A 349 -2.02 -49.77 -9.04
C MET A 349 -0.75 -50.08 -9.82
N THR A 350 -0.92 -50.68 -11.00
CA THR A 350 0.18 -50.97 -11.92
C THR A 350 0.46 -49.79 -12.86
N ILE A 351 1.63 -49.81 -13.50
CA ILE A 351 1.99 -48.83 -14.55
C ILE A 351 1.01 -48.93 -15.73
N GLY A 352 0.61 -50.15 -16.11
CA GLY A 352 -0.40 -50.39 -17.15
C GLY A 352 -1.74 -49.74 -16.81
N GLU A 353 -2.24 -49.92 -15.58
CA GLU A 353 -3.48 -49.25 -15.16
C GLU A 353 -3.35 -47.73 -15.04
N ALA A 354 -2.15 -47.21 -14.79
CA ALA A 354 -1.91 -45.76 -14.64
C ALA A 354 -1.85 -45.02 -15.99
N PHE A 355 -1.43 -45.68 -17.06
CA PHE A 355 -1.22 -45.06 -18.38
C PHE A 355 -2.07 -45.69 -19.50
N GLY A 356 -2.72 -46.83 -19.24
CA GLY A 356 -3.49 -47.66 -20.18
C GLY A 356 -2.79 -48.99 -20.45
N ASP A 357 -3.53 -50.12 -20.41
CA ASP A 357 -2.94 -51.46 -20.58
C ASP A 357 -2.24 -51.64 -21.94
N ASP A 358 -2.68 -50.91 -22.98
CA ASP A 358 -2.07 -50.92 -24.31
C ASP A 358 -0.87 -49.96 -24.45
N THR A 359 -0.46 -49.31 -23.36
CA THR A 359 0.59 -48.29 -23.35
C THR A 359 1.89 -48.73 -22.72
N VAL A 360 2.07 -50.02 -22.40
CA VAL A 360 3.32 -50.54 -21.83
C VAL A 360 3.85 -51.67 -22.72
N ASP A 361 5.09 -51.52 -23.22
CA ASP A 361 5.72 -52.57 -24.04
C ASP A 361 6.22 -53.75 -23.18
N ASP A 362 6.64 -54.83 -23.84
CA ASP A 362 7.18 -56.04 -23.19
C ASP A 362 8.43 -55.78 -22.33
N ASP A 363 9.10 -54.63 -22.54
CA ASP A 363 10.28 -54.18 -21.80
C ASP A 363 9.92 -53.25 -20.62
N GLY A 364 8.63 -52.95 -20.40
CA GLY A 364 8.14 -52.12 -19.31
C GLY A 364 8.23 -50.62 -19.56
N ASN A 365 8.44 -50.18 -20.80
CA ASN A 365 8.43 -48.77 -21.17
C ASN A 365 7.01 -48.31 -21.50
N VAL A 366 6.66 -47.09 -21.12
CA VAL A 366 5.38 -46.48 -21.51
C VAL A 366 5.47 -46.00 -22.96
N VAL A 367 4.69 -46.61 -23.85
CA VAL A 367 4.58 -46.32 -25.29
C VAL A 367 3.16 -45.85 -25.61
N PHE A 368 2.99 -44.55 -25.90
CA PHE A 368 1.72 -44.05 -26.43
C PHE A 368 1.64 -44.37 -27.93
N SER A 369 0.99 -45.47 -28.28
CA SER A 369 0.56 -45.66 -29.68
C SER A 369 -0.63 -44.74 -29.93
N GLY A 370 -0.51 -43.83 -30.91
CA GLY A 370 -1.61 -42.96 -31.30
C GLY A 370 -2.76 -43.83 -31.79
N SER A 371 -3.89 -43.82 -31.06
CA SER A 371 -5.13 -44.34 -31.61
C SER A 371 -5.45 -43.58 -32.88
N GLU A 372 -5.50 -44.25 -34.03
CA GLU A 372 -6.10 -43.69 -35.24
C GLU A 372 -7.52 -43.24 -34.86
N ALA A 373 -7.77 -41.93 -34.94
CA ALA A 373 -9.06 -41.35 -34.67
C ALA A 373 -10.11 -41.91 -35.67
N PRO A 374 -11.35 -42.21 -35.24
CA PRO A 374 -12.43 -42.53 -36.16
C PRO A 374 -12.85 -41.34 -37.04
#